data_AF-A0A3T3EXE0-F1
#
_entry.id   AF-A0A3T3EXE0-F1
#
_cell.length_a   1.000
_cell.length_b   1.000
_cell.length_c   1.000
_cell.angle_alpha   90.00
_cell.angle_beta   90.00
_cell.angle_gamma   90.00
#
_symmetry.space_group_name_H-M   'P 1'
#
loop_
_entity.id
_entity.type
_entity.pdbx_description
1 polymer ?
#
loop_
_entity_poly.entity_id
_entity_poly.type
_entity_poly.pdbx_seq_one_letter_code
_entity_poly.pdbx_strand_id
1 'polypeptide(L)'
;MKSLFKVTLLATTMAVAMHAPITFAADAAKPAATADSKAAFKNDDQKAAYALGASLGRYMENSLKEQEKLGIKLDKDQLIAGVQDAFADKSKLSDQEIEQTLQTFEARVKSAAQAKMEKDAADNEAKGKTFRDAFAKEKGVKTSSTGLLYKVEKEGTGEAPKDSDTVVVNYKGTLIDGKEFDNSYTRGEPLSFRLDGVIPGWTEGLKNIKKGGKIKLVIPPELAYGKTGVPGIPANSTLVFDVELLDIKPAPKADAKPADAADAKAADAAKK
;
A
#
# COMPACT_ATOMS: atom_id res chain seq x y z
N MET A 1 -19.85 -10.23 -45.47
CA MET A 1 -19.72 -9.17 -44.44
C MET A 1 -18.41 -9.39 -43.71
N LYS A 2 -17.65 -8.31 -43.52
CA LYS A 2 -16.20 -8.32 -43.24
C LYS A 2 -15.89 -8.79 -41.82
N SER A 3 -15.04 -9.80 -41.72
CA SER A 3 -14.31 -10.21 -40.51
C SER A 3 -13.30 -9.14 -40.13
N LEU A 4 -13.25 -8.77 -38.84
CA LEU A 4 -12.16 -8.03 -38.20
C LEU A 4 -12.25 -8.22 -36.67
N PHE A 5 -11.84 -9.39 -36.16
CA PHE A 5 -11.50 -9.55 -34.75
C PHE A 5 -10.17 -8.84 -34.48
N LYS A 6 -10.24 -7.72 -33.76
CA LYS A 6 -9.07 -7.01 -33.23
C LYS A 6 -8.61 -7.70 -31.95
N VAL A 7 -7.59 -8.53 -32.07
CA VAL A 7 -6.71 -8.89 -30.95
C VAL A 7 -5.96 -7.62 -30.58
N THR A 8 -6.40 -6.97 -29.49
CA THR A 8 -5.72 -5.80 -28.95
C THR A 8 -4.66 -6.29 -27.97
N LEU A 9 -3.51 -6.69 -28.52
CA LEU A 9 -2.28 -6.83 -27.75
C LEU A 9 -1.86 -5.41 -27.36
N LEU A 10 -2.03 -5.04 -26.09
CA LEU A 10 -1.59 -3.75 -25.57
C LEU A 10 -0.05 -3.73 -25.50
N ALA A 11 0.59 -3.47 -26.63
CA ALA A 11 2.01 -3.14 -26.70
C ALA A 11 2.18 -1.66 -26.37
N THR A 12 2.49 -1.36 -25.11
CA THR A 12 2.81 -0.01 -24.65
C THR A 12 4.19 0.38 -25.18
N THR A 13 4.24 1.04 -26.34
CA THR A 13 5.44 1.70 -26.85
C THR A 13 5.65 3.02 -26.11
N MET A 14 6.62 3.07 -25.20
CA MET A 14 7.21 4.33 -24.75
C MET A 14 8.40 4.67 -25.66
N ALA A 15 8.17 5.55 -26.63
CA ALA A 15 9.24 6.25 -27.33
C ALA A 15 9.52 7.56 -26.58
N VAL A 16 10.63 7.60 -25.84
CA VAL A 16 11.25 8.86 -25.41
C VAL A 16 12.58 8.97 -26.14
N ALA A 17 12.61 9.86 -27.12
CA ALA A 17 13.84 10.28 -27.77
C ALA A 17 14.58 11.26 -26.86
N MET A 18 15.74 10.87 -26.33
CA MET A 18 16.76 11.82 -25.89
C MET A 18 18.08 11.50 -26.59
N HIS A 19 18.53 12.43 -27.41
CA HIS A 19 19.85 12.44 -28.02
C HIS A 19 20.87 12.93 -26.99
N ALA A 20 21.78 12.05 -26.56
CA ALA A 20 23.08 12.41 -26.00
C ALA A 20 24.08 11.27 -26.23
N PRO A 21 25.33 11.53 -26.65
CA PRO A 21 26.29 10.48 -26.92
C PRO A 21 26.88 10.01 -25.59
N ILE A 22 26.44 8.83 -25.12
CA ILE A 22 27.07 8.18 -23.97
C ILE A 22 28.17 7.27 -24.51
N THR A 23 29.39 7.64 -24.19
CA THR A 23 30.58 6.80 -24.30
C THR A 23 30.35 5.51 -23.51
N PHE A 24 30.38 4.37 -24.18
CA PHE A 24 30.39 3.07 -23.52
C PHE A 24 31.73 2.87 -22.81
N ALA A 25 31.79 3.22 -21.54
CA ALA A 25 32.71 2.58 -20.60
C ALA A 25 32.21 1.14 -20.43
N ALA A 26 33.02 0.18 -20.87
CA ALA A 26 32.77 -1.24 -20.69
C ALA A 26 32.88 -1.58 -19.20
N ASP A 27 31.78 -1.46 -18.48
CA ASP A 27 31.65 -2.07 -17.15
C ASP A 27 31.45 -3.58 -17.40
N ALA A 28 32.47 -4.35 -17.04
CA ALA A 28 32.48 -5.79 -17.17
C ALA A 28 31.40 -6.38 -16.26
N ALA A 29 30.21 -6.58 -16.83
CA ALA A 29 29.15 -7.35 -16.21
C ALA A 29 29.69 -8.73 -15.81
N LYS A 30 29.82 -8.95 -14.50
CA LYS A 30 30.13 -10.24 -13.90
C LYS A 30 29.17 -11.28 -14.50
N PRO A 31 29.67 -12.41 -15.06
CA PRO A 31 28.80 -13.42 -15.64
C PRO A 31 27.84 -13.90 -14.57
N ALA A 32 26.54 -13.74 -14.81
CA ALA A 32 25.54 -14.48 -14.04
C ALA A 32 25.90 -15.96 -14.15
N ALA A 33 26.09 -16.61 -13.00
CA ALA A 33 26.43 -18.01 -12.94
C ALA A 33 25.46 -18.80 -13.82
N THR A 34 25.98 -19.37 -14.90
CA THR A 34 25.26 -20.30 -15.76
C THR A 34 24.92 -21.51 -14.90
N ALA A 35 23.68 -21.58 -14.43
CA ALA A 35 23.14 -22.80 -13.89
C ALA A 35 23.12 -23.82 -15.05
N ASP A 36 24.09 -24.73 -15.05
CA ASP A 36 24.15 -25.83 -16.01
C ASP A 36 22.85 -26.63 -15.96
N SER A 37 22.06 -26.53 -17.03
CA SER A 37 20.83 -27.29 -17.20
C SER A 37 21.18 -28.76 -17.38
N LYS A 38 20.72 -29.62 -16.45
CA LYS A 38 20.81 -31.09 -16.57
C LYS A 38 20.01 -31.68 -17.77
N ALA A 39 19.22 -30.87 -18.47
CA ALA A 39 18.39 -31.32 -19.59
C ALA A 39 19.08 -31.05 -20.94
N ALA A 40 19.29 -32.12 -21.72
CA ALA A 40 19.85 -32.05 -23.06
C ALA A 40 18.76 -31.63 -24.08
N PHE A 41 18.60 -30.33 -24.29
CA PHE A 41 17.85 -29.80 -25.43
C PHE A 41 18.67 -29.95 -26.72
N LYS A 42 18.07 -30.43 -27.81
CA LYS A 42 18.81 -30.72 -29.06
C LYS A 42 19.14 -29.46 -29.87
N ASN A 43 18.38 -28.39 -29.68
CA ASN A 43 18.56 -27.10 -30.34
C ASN A 43 17.87 -25.97 -29.55
N ASP A 44 18.08 -24.73 -29.98
CA ASP A 44 17.53 -23.54 -29.33
C ASP A 44 16.00 -23.48 -29.41
N ASP A 45 15.39 -23.98 -30.49
CA ASP A 45 13.93 -24.03 -30.62
C ASP A 45 13.28 -24.90 -29.53
N GLN A 46 13.87 -26.07 -29.23
CA GLN A 46 13.40 -26.93 -28.14
C GLN A 46 13.56 -26.27 -26.77
N LYS A 47 14.68 -25.57 -26.57
CA LYS A 47 14.95 -24.85 -25.32
C LYS A 47 14.00 -23.67 -25.14
N ALA A 48 13.74 -22.90 -26.20
CA ALA A 48 12.82 -21.77 -26.22
C ALA A 48 11.37 -22.22 -25.97
N ALA A 49 10.91 -23.28 -26.66
CA ALA A 49 9.58 -23.84 -26.46
C ALA A 49 9.36 -24.31 -25.01
N TYR A 50 10.34 -25.01 -24.42
CA TYR A 50 10.29 -25.42 -23.03
C TYR A 50 10.25 -24.22 -22.07
N ALA A 51 11.09 -23.21 -22.29
CA ALA A 51 11.12 -22.00 -21.47
C ALA A 51 9.79 -21.23 -21.49
N LEU A 52 9.16 -21.10 -22.68
CA LEU A 52 7.84 -20.49 -22.81
C LEU A 52 6.77 -21.26 -22.04
N GLY A 53 6.72 -22.59 -22.20
CA GLY A 53 5.79 -23.46 -21.47
C GLY A 53 5.99 -23.38 -19.95
N ALA A 54 7.23 -23.41 -19.47
CA ALA A 54 7.56 -23.29 -18.06
C ALA A 54 7.15 -21.92 -17.48
N SER A 55 7.33 -20.84 -18.25
CA SER A 55 6.91 -19.49 -17.85
C SER A 55 5.38 -19.39 -17.71
N LEU A 56 4.63 -19.91 -18.70
CA LEU A 56 3.17 -19.96 -18.65
C LEU A 56 2.67 -20.82 -17.48
N GLY A 57 3.27 -22.00 -17.27
CA GLY A 57 2.94 -22.86 -16.14
C GLY A 57 3.15 -22.17 -14.79
N ARG A 58 4.25 -21.42 -14.63
CA ARG A 58 4.51 -20.64 -13.41
C ARG A 58 3.51 -19.51 -13.21
N TYR A 59 3.09 -18.84 -14.28
CA TYR A 59 2.02 -17.84 -14.22
C TYR A 59 0.71 -18.46 -13.73
N MET A 60 0.30 -19.60 -14.32
CA MET A 60 -0.91 -20.32 -13.89
C MET A 60 -0.82 -20.80 -12.44
N GLU A 61 0.33 -21.34 -12.03
CA GLU A 61 0.54 -21.78 -10.65
C GLU A 61 0.40 -20.63 -9.65
N ASN A 62 0.96 -19.45 -9.96
CA ASN A 62 0.82 -18.27 -9.11
C ASN A 62 -0.64 -17.81 -9.01
N SER A 63 -1.37 -17.79 -10.13
CA SER A 63 -2.80 -17.47 -10.13
C SER A 63 -3.62 -18.45 -9.29
N LEU A 64 -3.32 -19.76 -9.37
CA LEU A 64 -3.95 -20.79 -8.53
C LEU A 64 -3.65 -20.59 -7.04
N LYS A 65 -2.42 -20.21 -6.68
CA LYS A 65 -2.05 -19.92 -5.28
C LYS A 65 -2.83 -18.73 -4.72
N GLU A 66 -3.04 -17.67 -5.51
CA GLU A 66 -3.87 -16.55 -5.07
C GLU A 66 -5.34 -16.95 -4.88
N GLN A 67 -5.88 -17.78 -5.79
CA GLN A 67 -7.23 -18.33 -5.66
C GLN A 67 -7.37 -19.26 -4.43
N GLU A 68 -6.34 -20.04 -4.13
CA GLU A 68 -6.32 -20.92 -2.95
C GLU A 68 -6.37 -20.13 -1.64
N LYS A 69 -5.75 -18.94 -1.58
CA LYS A 69 -5.89 -18.02 -0.44
C LYS A 69 -7.33 -17.53 -0.23
N LEU A 70 -8.14 -17.57 -1.28
CA LEU A 70 -9.58 -17.27 -1.24
C LEU A 70 -10.44 -18.52 -0.95
N GLY A 71 -9.81 -19.68 -0.73
CA GLY A 71 -10.51 -20.96 -0.53
C GLY A 71 -10.93 -21.65 -1.82
N ILE A 72 -10.47 -21.17 -2.99
CA ILE A 72 -10.79 -21.77 -4.29
C ILE A 72 -9.65 -22.69 -4.70
N LYS A 73 -9.92 -23.99 -4.74
CA LYS A 73 -8.96 -25.01 -5.18
C LYS A 73 -9.44 -25.59 -6.50
N LEU A 74 -8.73 -25.29 -7.58
CA LEU A 74 -8.98 -25.90 -8.88
C LEU A 74 -8.21 -27.21 -9.02
N ASP A 75 -8.81 -28.13 -9.76
CA ASP A 75 -8.18 -29.39 -10.14
C ASP A 75 -7.09 -29.13 -11.20
N LYS A 76 -5.84 -29.43 -10.84
CA LYS A 76 -4.68 -29.19 -11.72
C LYS A 76 -4.64 -30.16 -12.89
N ASP A 77 -5.14 -31.38 -12.71
CA ASP A 77 -5.15 -32.40 -13.77
C ASP A 77 -6.14 -32.00 -14.86
N GLN A 78 -7.31 -31.47 -14.48
CA GLN A 78 -8.28 -30.92 -15.43
C GLN A 78 -7.75 -29.68 -16.15
N LEU A 79 -7.02 -28.81 -15.46
CA LEU A 79 -6.41 -27.63 -16.08
C LEU A 79 -5.34 -28.02 -17.11
N ILE A 80 -4.49 -29.00 -16.80
CA ILE A 80 -3.48 -29.51 -17.75
C ILE A 80 -4.17 -30.20 -18.94
N ALA A 81 -5.19 -31.03 -18.68
CA ALA A 81 -5.97 -31.68 -19.75
C ALA A 81 -6.63 -30.65 -20.67
N GLY A 82 -7.20 -29.58 -20.13
CA GLY A 82 -7.80 -28.49 -20.92
C GLY A 82 -6.78 -27.79 -21.82
N VAL A 83 -5.57 -27.52 -21.32
CA VAL A 83 -4.48 -26.95 -22.14
C VAL A 83 -4.09 -27.92 -23.27
N GLN A 84 -3.89 -29.20 -22.95
CA GLN A 84 -3.52 -30.22 -23.94
C GLN A 84 -4.59 -30.40 -25.02
N ASP A 85 -5.86 -30.51 -24.62
CA ASP A 85 -6.99 -30.70 -25.54
C ASP A 85 -7.17 -29.47 -26.44
N ALA A 86 -7.04 -28.24 -25.91
CA ALA A 86 -7.13 -27.01 -26.69
C ALA A 86 -5.99 -26.87 -27.71
N PHE A 87 -4.74 -27.18 -27.33
CA PHE A 87 -3.60 -27.17 -28.25
C PHE A 87 -3.73 -28.20 -29.38
N ALA A 88 -4.54 -29.25 -29.18
CA ALA A 88 -4.80 -30.28 -30.17
C ALA A 88 -6.10 -30.06 -30.97
N ASP A 89 -6.75 -28.90 -30.82
CA ASP A 89 -8.06 -28.58 -31.40
C ASP A 89 -9.16 -29.60 -31.04
N LYS A 90 -9.05 -30.21 -29.85
CA LYS A 90 -9.95 -31.25 -29.31
C LYS A 90 -10.54 -30.85 -27.95
N SER A 91 -10.61 -29.54 -27.69
CA SER A 91 -11.22 -29.02 -26.47
C SER A 91 -12.61 -29.65 -26.26
N LYS A 92 -12.86 -30.11 -25.04
CA LYS A 92 -14.17 -30.65 -24.64
C LYS A 92 -15.24 -29.56 -24.49
N LEU A 93 -14.84 -28.29 -24.52
CA LEU A 93 -15.69 -27.12 -24.46
C LEU A 93 -15.49 -26.26 -25.71
N SER A 94 -16.58 -25.78 -26.29
CA SER A 94 -16.54 -24.74 -27.31
C SER A 94 -16.03 -23.41 -26.76
N ASP A 95 -15.59 -22.50 -27.63
CA ASP A 95 -15.11 -21.18 -27.22
C ASP A 95 -16.16 -20.40 -26.42
N GLN A 96 -17.44 -20.53 -26.78
CA GLN A 96 -18.55 -19.89 -26.06
C GLN A 96 -18.73 -20.48 -24.65
N GLU A 97 -18.64 -21.81 -24.50
CA GLU A 97 -18.73 -22.47 -23.20
C GLU A 97 -17.53 -22.12 -22.31
N ILE A 98 -16.33 -21.98 -22.89
CA ILE A 98 -15.13 -21.51 -22.18
C ILE A 98 -15.35 -20.10 -21.65
N GLU A 99 -15.78 -19.16 -22.50
CA GLU A 99 -16.03 -17.77 -22.09
C GLU A 99 -17.05 -17.69 -20.96
N GLN A 100 -18.20 -18.38 -21.10
CA GLN A 100 -19.24 -18.38 -20.09
C GLN A 100 -18.78 -19.01 -18.75
N THR A 101 -17.99 -20.09 -18.82
CA THR A 101 -17.42 -20.73 -17.63
C THR A 101 -16.45 -19.80 -16.92
N LEU A 102 -15.60 -19.09 -17.65
CA LEU A 102 -14.64 -18.14 -17.09
C LEU A 102 -15.32 -16.93 -16.48
N GLN A 103 -16.36 -16.36 -17.11
CA GLN A 103 -17.16 -15.28 -16.51
C GLN A 103 -17.79 -15.69 -15.18
N THR A 104 -18.35 -16.90 -15.12
CA THR A 104 -18.91 -17.45 -13.88
C THR A 104 -17.83 -17.65 -12.82
N PHE A 105 -16.66 -18.14 -13.23
CA PHE A 105 -15.52 -18.32 -12.34
C PHE A 105 -14.98 -16.99 -11.79
N GLU A 106 -14.86 -15.95 -12.62
CA GLU A 106 -14.46 -14.61 -12.20
C GLU A 106 -15.43 -14.03 -11.17
N ALA A 107 -16.74 -14.17 -11.38
CA ALA A 107 -17.75 -13.75 -10.42
C ALA A 107 -17.60 -14.50 -9.08
N ARG A 108 -17.34 -15.80 -9.12
CA ARG A 108 -17.06 -16.62 -7.92
C ARG A 108 -15.80 -16.14 -7.19
N VAL A 109 -14.71 -15.86 -7.91
CA VAL A 109 -13.46 -15.34 -7.35
C VAL A 109 -13.69 -13.99 -6.67
N LYS A 110 -14.43 -13.07 -7.32
CA LYS A 110 -14.77 -11.76 -6.74
C LYS A 110 -15.61 -11.90 -5.46
N SER A 111 -16.62 -12.77 -5.48
CA SER A 111 -17.46 -13.04 -4.30
C SER A 111 -16.63 -13.63 -3.15
N ALA A 112 -15.75 -14.59 -3.43
CA ALA A 112 -14.86 -15.17 -2.43
C ALA A 112 -13.87 -14.13 -1.87
N ALA A 113 -13.33 -13.25 -2.71
CA ALA A 113 -12.48 -12.14 -2.28
C ALA A 113 -13.24 -11.20 -1.33
N GLN A 114 -14.48 -10.83 -1.66
CA GLN A 114 -15.31 -9.99 -0.79
C GLN A 114 -15.60 -10.68 0.56
N ALA A 115 -16.05 -11.93 0.55
CA ALA A 115 -16.32 -12.68 1.77
C ALA A 115 -15.07 -12.82 2.64
N LYS A 116 -13.90 -13.04 2.03
CA LYS A 116 -12.63 -13.06 2.75
C LYS A 116 -12.29 -11.69 3.35
N MET A 117 -12.45 -10.60 2.61
CA MET A 117 -12.21 -9.25 3.13
C MET A 117 -13.11 -8.93 4.32
N GLU A 118 -14.41 -9.27 4.25
CA GLU A 118 -15.36 -9.06 5.34
C GLU A 118 -14.98 -9.89 6.58
N LYS A 119 -14.61 -11.15 6.39
CA LYS A 119 -14.14 -12.02 7.46
C LYS A 119 -12.85 -11.49 8.10
N ASP A 120 -11.85 -11.16 7.29
CA ASP A 120 -10.57 -10.65 7.78
C ASP A 120 -10.77 -9.32 8.52
N ALA A 121 -11.67 -8.44 8.05
CA ALA A 121 -12.02 -7.20 8.72
C ALA A 121 -12.69 -7.42 10.09
N ALA A 122 -13.55 -8.43 10.23
CA ALA A 122 -14.16 -8.79 11.51
C ALA A 122 -13.12 -9.41 12.48
N ASP A 123 -12.26 -10.30 11.98
CA ASP A 123 -11.19 -10.91 12.75
C ASP A 123 -10.19 -9.86 13.25
N ASN A 124 -9.82 -8.89 12.39
CA ASN A 124 -8.90 -7.80 12.74
C ASN A 124 -9.50 -6.86 13.77
N GLU A 125 -10.79 -6.52 13.67
CA GLU A 125 -11.45 -5.69 14.69
C GLU A 125 -11.46 -6.40 16.05
N ALA A 126 -11.81 -7.68 16.09
CA ALA A 126 -11.84 -8.45 17.33
C ALA A 126 -10.45 -8.58 17.98
N LYS A 127 -9.43 -8.92 17.19
CA LYS A 127 -8.04 -9.02 17.65
C LYS A 127 -7.50 -7.65 18.07
N GLY A 128 -7.78 -6.62 17.27
CA GLY A 128 -7.42 -5.24 17.54
C GLY A 128 -8.00 -4.75 18.86
N LYS A 129 -9.31 -4.93 19.07
CA LYS A 129 -9.96 -4.60 20.34
C LYS A 129 -9.34 -5.33 21.52
N THR A 130 -9.09 -6.64 21.39
CA THR A 130 -8.43 -7.43 22.44
C THR A 130 -7.05 -6.88 22.78
N PHE A 131 -6.26 -6.52 21.77
CA PHE A 131 -4.95 -5.90 21.95
C PHE A 131 -5.05 -4.53 22.65
N ARG A 132 -5.97 -3.66 22.21
CA ARG A 132 -6.22 -2.35 22.83
C ARG A 132 -6.63 -2.49 24.31
N ASP A 133 -7.54 -3.42 24.60
CA ASP A 133 -8.02 -3.68 25.97
C ASP A 133 -6.90 -4.21 26.89
N ALA A 134 -5.96 -4.99 26.35
CA ALA A 134 -4.77 -5.44 27.08
C ALA A 134 -3.78 -4.30 27.31
N PHE A 135 -3.44 -3.54 26.26
CA PHE A 135 -2.53 -2.40 26.33
C PHE A 135 -3.03 -1.32 27.30
N ALA A 136 -4.34 -1.06 27.33
CA ALA A 136 -4.97 -0.09 28.24
C ALA A 136 -4.68 -0.35 29.74
N LYS A 137 -4.39 -1.61 30.10
CA LYS A 137 -4.13 -2.03 31.48
C LYS A 137 -2.66 -1.90 31.87
N GLU A 138 -1.78 -1.63 30.92
CA GLU A 138 -0.36 -1.46 31.21
C GLU A 138 -0.10 -0.16 31.98
N LYS A 139 0.90 -0.18 32.87
CA LYS A 139 1.28 0.99 33.65
C LYS A 139 1.73 2.14 32.75
N GLY A 140 1.13 3.31 32.96
CA GLY A 140 1.45 4.55 32.24
C GLY A 140 0.74 4.72 30.90
N VAL A 141 -0.11 3.76 30.51
CA VAL A 141 -1.01 3.92 29.35
C VAL A 141 -2.19 4.80 29.75
N LYS A 142 -2.59 5.66 28.82
CA LYS A 142 -3.79 6.50 28.90
C LYS A 142 -4.68 6.22 27.70
N THR A 143 -5.98 6.33 27.91
CA THR A 143 -6.99 6.25 26.85
C THR A 143 -7.69 7.59 26.74
N SER A 144 -7.77 8.13 25.53
CA SER A 144 -8.49 9.38 25.27
C SER A 144 -9.99 9.18 25.07
N SER A 145 -10.74 10.28 24.95
CA SER A 145 -12.18 10.23 24.68
C SER A 145 -12.54 9.69 23.29
N THR A 146 -11.62 9.71 22.33
CA THR A 146 -11.81 9.17 20.98
C THR A 146 -11.46 7.69 20.88
N GLY A 147 -10.92 7.10 21.96
CA GLY A 147 -10.46 5.71 22.00
C GLY A 147 -9.01 5.52 21.58
N LEU A 148 -8.24 6.59 21.33
CA LEU A 148 -6.79 6.50 21.17
C LEU A 148 -6.15 6.04 22.48
N LEU A 149 -5.26 5.06 22.40
CA LEU A 149 -4.43 4.66 23.53
C LEU A 149 -2.99 5.11 23.30
N TYR A 150 -2.35 5.60 24.34
CA TYR A 150 -0.96 6.04 24.23
C TYR A 150 -0.20 5.89 25.54
N LYS A 151 1.13 5.78 25.40
CA LYS A 151 2.09 5.78 26.50
C LYS A 151 3.18 6.79 26.20
N VAL A 152 3.25 7.84 27.01
CA VAL A 152 4.36 8.81 26.93
C VAL A 152 5.60 8.17 27.56
N GLU A 153 6.61 7.94 26.74
CA GLU A 153 7.90 7.38 27.19
C GLU A 153 8.88 8.49 27.58
N LYS A 154 8.78 9.63 26.90
CA LYS A 154 9.52 10.86 27.22
C LYS A 154 8.67 12.07 26.85
N GLU A 155 8.42 12.96 27.80
CA GLU A 155 7.54 14.12 27.55
C GLU A 155 8.13 15.12 26.54
N GLY A 156 9.45 15.32 26.54
CA GLY A 156 10.10 16.38 25.78
C GLY A 156 9.97 17.75 26.48
N THR A 157 10.34 18.82 25.78
CA THR A 157 10.37 20.19 26.31
C THR A 157 9.83 21.21 25.31
N GLY A 158 9.31 22.34 25.81
CA GLY A 158 8.75 23.41 24.98
C GLY A 158 7.23 23.34 24.83
N GLU A 159 6.70 23.95 23.77
CA GLU A 159 5.27 23.89 23.44
C GLU A 159 4.89 22.52 22.84
N ALA A 160 3.64 22.12 23.04
CA ALA A 160 3.06 20.99 22.34
C ALA A 160 2.67 21.41 20.90
N PRO A 161 2.72 20.49 19.92
CA PRO A 161 2.28 20.78 18.56
C PRO A 161 0.83 21.27 18.48
N LYS A 162 0.56 22.24 17.60
CA LYS A 162 -0.79 22.69 17.21
C LYS A 162 -1.16 22.10 15.85
N ASP A 163 -2.46 22.11 15.52
CA ASP A 163 -2.97 21.47 14.29
C ASP A 163 -2.29 21.96 13.00
N SER A 164 -2.03 23.25 12.90
CA SER A 164 -1.40 23.87 11.74
C SER A 164 0.12 23.67 11.68
N ASP A 165 0.75 23.21 12.77
CA ASP A 165 2.21 23.12 12.84
C ASP A 165 2.73 21.99 11.95
N THR A 166 3.97 22.16 11.49
CA THR A 166 4.72 21.10 10.83
C THR A 166 5.59 20.39 11.87
N VAL A 167 5.41 19.08 12.00
CA VAL A 167 6.20 18.25 12.91
C VAL A 167 7.24 17.45 12.12
N VAL A 168 8.39 17.20 12.75
CA VAL A 168 9.44 16.34 12.22
C VAL A 168 9.60 15.16 13.17
N VAL A 169 9.48 13.93 12.65
CA VAL A 169 9.44 12.72 13.46
C VAL A 169 10.34 11.62 12.92
N ASN A 170 10.84 10.79 13.82
CA ASN A 170 11.14 9.41 13.50
C ASN A 170 10.04 8.52 14.06
N TYR A 171 9.73 7.44 13.36
CA TYR A 171 8.73 6.47 13.77
C TYR A 171 8.97 5.08 13.16
N LYS A 172 8.33 4.10 13.80
CA LYS A 172 8.14 2.73 13.32
C LYS A 172 6.68 2.34 13.51
N GLY A 173 6.03 1.92 12.43
CA GLY A 173 4.65 1.45 12.37
C GLY A 173 4.57 -0.06 12.20
N THR A 174 3.82 -0.72 13.08
CA THR A 174 3.60 -2.17 13.07
C THR A 174 2.13 -2.50 13.23
N LEU A 175 1.70 -3.63 12.66
CA LEU A 175 0.44 -4.27 13.01
C LEU A 175 0.55 -4.92 14.40
N ILE A 176 -0.59 -5.29 14.99
CA ILE A 176 -0.63 -5.93 16.33
C ILE A 176 0.09 -7.28 16.42
N ASP A 177 0.37 -7.92 15.28
CA ASP A 177 1.16 -9.15 15.18
C ASP A 177 2.68 -8.89 15.08
N GLY A 178 3.10 -7.62 15.12
CA GLY A 178 4.49 -7.21 15.02
C GLY A 178 5.00 -7.01 13.59
N LYS A 179 4.19 -7.29 12.57
CA LYS A 179 4.58 -7.04 11.18
C LYS A 179 4.76 -5.54 10.94
N GLU A 180 5.99 -5.16 10.59
CA GLU A 180 6.31 -3.79 10.19
C GLU A 180 5.68 -3.47 8.83
N PHE A 181 5.04 -2.30 8.74
CA PHE A 181 4.49 -1.79 7.48
C PHE A 181 5.16 -0.48 7.05
N ASP A 182 5.77 0.26 7.98
CA ASP A 182 6.46 1.51 7.67
C ASP A 182 7.50 1.85 8.76
N ASN A 183 8.68 2.32 8.36
CA ASN A 183 9.78 2.61 9.28
C ASN A 183 10.73 3.68 8.72
N SER A 184 10.67 4.88 9.30
CA SER A 184 11.54 6.01 8.91
C SER A 184 13.04 5.76 9.17
N TYR A 185 13.39 4.99 10.21
CA TYR A 185 14.79 4.71 10.53
C TYR A 185 15.48 3.93 9.41
N THR A 186 14.75 3.02 8.75
CA THR A 186 15.30 2.25 7.61
C THR A 186 15.51 3.09 6.36
N ARG A 187 14.76 4.21 6.22
CA ARG A 187 14.98 5.18 5.15
C ARG A 187 16.17 6.11 5.41
N GLY A 188 16.62 6.20 6.66
CA GLY A 188 17.75 7.04 7.05
C GLY A 188 17.42 8.54 7.19
N GLU A 189 16.16 8.94 7.02
CA GLU A 189 15.73 10.32 7.18
C GLU A 189 14.38 10.44 7.94
N PRO A 190 14.23 11.47 8.81
CA PRO A 190 12.97 11.78 9.46
C PRO A 190 11.87 12.17 8.48
N LEU A 191 10.61 11.97 8.88
CA LEU A 191 9.45 12.43 8.13
C LEU A 191 8.98 13.80 8.63
N SER A 192 8.69 14.72 7.71
CA SER A 192 8.15 16.05 8.00
C SER A 192 6.78 16.23 7.38
N PHE A 193 5.77 16.62 8.17
CA PHE A 193 4.40 16.84 7.68
C PHE A 193 3.65 17.84 8.56
N ARG A 194 2.56 18.41 8.02
CA ARG A 194 1.60 19.18 8.81
C ARG A 194 0.75 18.27 9.68
N LEU A 195 0.55 18.62 10.95
CA LEU A 195 -0.11 17.75 11.92
C LEU A 195 -1.57 17.41 11.55
N ASP A 196 -2.26 18.32 10.87
CA ASP A 196 -3.62 18.11 10.35
C ASP A 196 -3.69 17.36 9.00
N GLY A 197 -2.54 17.02 8.41
CA GLY A 197 -2.44 16.29 7.14
C GLY A 197 -2.23 14.78 7.26
N VAL A 198 -2.37 14.22 8.47
CA VAL A 198 -2.14 12.79 8.76
C VAL A 198 -3.37 12.14 9.39
N ILE A 199 -3.31 10.84 9.67
CA ILE A 199 -4.43 10.12 10.28
C ILE A 199 -4.82 10.72 11.64
N PRO A 200 -6.11 10.72 12.00
CA PRO A 200 -6.60 11.39 13.23
C PRO A 200 -5.87 10.98 14.50
N GLY A 201 -5.49 9.69 14.63
CA GLY A 201 -4.77 9.19 15.79
C GLY A 201 -3.37 9.79 15.96
N TRP A 202 -2.72 10.18 14.87
CA TRP A 202 -1.44 10.90 14.92
C TRP A 202 -1.65 12.38 15.28
N THR A 203 -2.63 13.04 14.65
CA THR A 203 -3.00 14.43 14.93
C THR A 203 -3.32 14.63 16.41
N GLU A 204 -4.07 13.71 17.02
CA GLU A 204 -4.38 13.72 18.44
C GLU A 204 -3.18 13.27 19.30
N GLY A 205 -2.53 12.16 18.94
CA GLY A 205 -1.49 11.53 19.75
C GLY A 205 -0.28 12.41 19.98
N LEU A 206 0.22 13.09 18.94
CA LEU A 206 1.43 13.91 19.04
C LEU A 206 1.28 15.14 19.92
N LYS A 207 0.05 15.61 20.19
CA LYS A 207 -0.22 16.71 21.12
C LYS A 207 0.08 16.35 22.58
N ASN A 208 0.25 15.06 22.89
CA ASN A 208 0.56 14.58 24.23
C ASN A 208 2.06 14.61 24.58
N ILE A 209 2.91 14.99 23.62
CA ILE A 209 4.35 15.19 23.83
C ILE A 209 4.81 16.52 23.24
N LYS A 210 6.02 16.92 23.59
CA LYS A 210 6.70 18.13 23.13
C LYS A 210 7.94 17.75 22.33
N LYS A 211 8.61 18.76 21.76
CA LYS A 211 9.88 18.57 21.05
C LYS A 211 10.88 17.75 21.89
N GLY A 212 11.50 16.76 21.25
CA GLY A 212 12.41 15.80 21.87
C GLY A 212 11.73 14.68 22.66
N GLY A 213 10.40 14.61 22.63
CA GLY A 213 9.59 13.59 23.30
C GLY A 213 9.48 12.28 22.52
N LYS A 214 9.07 11.23 23.21
CA LYS A 214 8.83 9.88 22.67
C LYS A 214 7.50 9.36 23.18
N ILE A 215 6.71 8.79 22.28
CA ILE A 215 5.37 8.29 22.58
C ILE A 215 5.11 7.02 21.80
N LYS A 216 4.48 6.05 22.47
CA LYS A 216 3.88 4.90 21.81
C LYS A 216 2.39 5.15 21.63
N LEU A 217 1.90 5.01 20.41
CA LEU A 217 0.49 5.15 20.04
C LEU A 217 -0.06 3.77 19.65
N VAL A 218 -1.23 3.43 20.19
CA VAL A 218 -2.03 2.28 19.75
C VAL A 218 -3.36 2.83 19.24
N ILE A 219 -3.51 2.82 17.92
CA ILE A 219 -4.52 3.58 17.20
C ILE A 219 -5.61 2.64 16.72
N PRO A 220 -6.87 2.82 17.16
CA PRO A 220 -8.00 2.04 16.63
C PRO A 220 -8.25 2.38 15.16
N PRO A 221 -8.85 1.46 14.38
CA PRO A 221 -9.00 1.65 12.94
C PRO A 221 -9.81 2.90 12.55
N GLU A 222 -10.75 3.33 13.38
CA GLU A 222 -11.56 4.56 13.19
C GLU A 222 -10.71 5.83 13.18
N LEU A 223 -9.55 5.80 13.84
CA LEU A 223 -8.58 6.90 13.87
C LEU A 223 -7.39 6.67 12.92
N ALA A 224 -7.51 5.67 12.03
CA ALA A 224 -6.51 5.25 11.06
C ALA A 224 -7.13 5.03 9.66
N TYR A 225 -7.01 3.83 9.07
CA TYR A 225 -7.44 3.52 7.70
C TYR A 225 -8.78 2.74 7.62
N GLY A 226 -9.45 2.53 8.74
CA GLY A 226 -10.82 2.03 8.82
C GLY A 226 -11.08 0.68 8.13
N LYS A 227 -12.32 0.52 7.66
CA LYS A 227 -12.86 -0.73 7.07
C LYS A 227 -12.26 -1.09 5.71
N THR A 228 -11.66 -0.13 5.01
CA THR A 228 -11.08 -0.37 3.69
C THR A 228 -9.62 -0.78 3.80
N GLY A 229 -8.88 -0.22 4.77
CA GLY A 229 -7.43 -0.36 4.82
C GLY A 229 -6.74 0.33 3.63
N VAL A 230 -5.44 0.05 3.47
CA VAL A 230 -4.59 0.53 2.36
C VAL A 230 -3.57 -0.55 2.02
N PRO A 231 -2.86 -0.49 0.87
CA PRO A 231 -1.81 -1.46 0.56
C PRO A 231 -0.82 -1.63 1.72
N GLY A 232 -0.65 -2.87 2.20
CA GLY A 232 0.19 -3.19 3.35
C GLY A 232 -0.52 -3.19 4.71
N ILE A 233 -1.68 -2.54 4.82
CA ILE A 233 -2.48 -2.43 6.05
C ILE A 233 -3.90 -3.00 5.82
N PRO A 234 -4.21 -4.18 6.37
CA PRO A 234 -5.53 -4.79 6.22
C PRO A 234 -6.67 -3.94 6.79
N ALA A 235 -7.89 -4.20 6.33
CA ALA A 235 -9.12 -3.62 6.87
C ALA A 235 -9.23 -3.81 8.39
N ASN A 236 -9.74 -2.78 9.08
CA ASN A 236 -9.93 -2.72 10.54
C ASN A 236 -8.66 -3.04 11.36
N SER A 237 -7.49 -2.76 10.81
CA SER A 237 -6.25 -2.95 11.56
C SER A 237 -6.10 -1.91 12.65
N THR A 238 -5.86 -2.36 13.88
CA THR A 238 -5.25 -1.52 14.92
C THR A 238 -3.77 -1.32 14.61
N LEU A 239 -3.30 -0.08 14.67
CA LEU A 239 -1.91 0.25 14.35
C LEU A 239 -1.14 0.56 15.62
N VAL A 240 0.11 0.12 15.67
CA VAL A 240 1.04 0.42 16.77
C VAL A 240 2.19 1.24 16.21
N PHE A 241 2.38 2.43 16.76
CA PHE A 241 3.47 3.33 16.38
C PHE A 241 4.35 3.63 17.59
N ASP A 242 5.66 3.46 17.41
CA ASP A 242 6.66 4.03 18.29
C ASP A 242 7.16 5.33 17.61
N VAL A 243 6.97 6.50 18.24
CA VAL A 243 7.23 7.81 17.61
C VAL A 243 8.17 8.66 18.47
N GLU A 244 9.12 9.31 17.82
CA GLU A 244 10.01 10.32 18.38
C GLU A 244 9.76 11.67 17.69
N LEU A 245 9.36 12.67 18.47
CA LEU A 245 9.10 14.02 17.96
C LEU A 245 10.40 14.83 18.01
N LEU A 246 11.03 15.04 16.86
CA LEU A 246 12.34 15.68 16.75
C LEU A 246 12.24 17.21 16.75
N ASP A 247 11.26 17.74 16.02
CA ASP A 247 11.09 19.18 15.86
C ASP A 247 9.63 19.58 15.63
N ILE A 248 9.33 20.83 15.95
CA ILE A 248 8.02 21.46 15.71
C ILE A 248 8.30 22.82 15.07
N LYS A 249 7.80 23.00 13.85
CA LYS A 249 7.92 24.23 13.08
C LYS A 249 6.54 24.90 13.05
N PRO A 250 6.41 26.10 13.66
CA PRO A 250 5.15 26.83 13.63
C PRO A 250 4.67 27.05 12.20
N ALA A 251 3.35 27.01 12.00
CA ALA A 251 2.77 27.47 10.74
C ALA A 251 3.25 28.91 10.44
N PRO A 252 3.56 29.25 9.17
CA PRO A 252 3.74 30.65 8.79
C PRO A 252 2.50 31.41 9.26
N LYS A 253 2.69 32.47 10.06
CA LYS A 253 1.58 33.35 10.42
C LYS A 253 1.00 33.84 9.10
N ALA A 254 -0.25 33.49 8.82
CA ALA A 254 -0.99 34.18 7.79
C ALA A 254 -0.91 35.66 8.14
N ASP A 255 -0.24 36.45 7.31
CA ASP A 255 -0.06 37.87 7.54
C ASP A 255 -1.42 38.43 7.91
N ALA A 256 -1.47 39.09 9.07
CA ALA A 256 -2.60 39.92 9.44
C ALA A 256 -2.78 40.89 8.29
N LYS A 257 -3.78 40.61 7.44
CA LYS A 257 -4.24 41.54 6.41
C LYS A 257 -4.43 42.87 7.14
N PRO A 258 -3.75 43.96 6.74
CA PRO A 258 -4.03 45.26 7.31
C PRO A 258 -5.49 45.57 7.01
N ALA A 259 -6.35 45.44 8.03
CA ALA A 259 -7.64 46.08 8.07
C ALA A 259 -7.33 47.56 8.35
N ASP A 260 -7.09 48.33 7.29
CA ASP A 260 -7.34 49.78 7.18
C ASP A 260 -6.51 50.36 6.03
N ALA A 261 -7.13 50.50 4.86
CA ALA A 261 -6.73 51.47 3.83
C ALA A 261 -7.82 51.69 2.76
N ALA A 262 -9.10 51.48 3.08
CA ALA A 262 -10.19 51.66 2.11
C ALA A 262 -11.19 52.79 2.43
N ASP A 263 -11.01 53.52 3.54
CA ASP A 263 -11.93 54.60 3.95
C ASP A 263 -11.32 56.01 3.99
N ALA A 264 -10.33 56.30 3.14
CA ALA A 264 -9.74 57.64 3.03
C ALA A 264 -9.65 58.20 1.60
N LYS A 265 -10.36 57.61 0.61
CA LYS A 265 -10.32 58.10 -0.78
C LYS A 265 -11.67 58.47 -1.40
N ALA A 266 -12.69 58.73 -0.59
CA ALA A 266 -14.01 59.18 -1.05
C ALA A 266 -14.38 60.62 -0.67
N ALA A 267 -13.48 61.42 -0.06
CA ALA A 267 -13.81 62.79 0.38
C ALA A 267 -13.20 63.93 -0.45
N ASP A 268 -12.32 63.68 -1.43
CA ASP A 268 -11.62 64.75 -2.19
C ASP A 268 -12.05 64.85 -3.66
N ALA A 269 -13.25 64.40 -4.02
CA ALA A 269 -13.81 64.54 -5.37
C ALA A 269 -15.02 65.49 -5.45
N ALA A 270 -15.28 66.28 -4.40
CA ALA A 270 -16.39 67.23 -4.33
C ALA A 270 -15.91 68.66 -4.03
N LYS A 271 -14.85 69.14 -4.71
CA LYS A 271 -14.50 70.56 -4.75
C LYS A 271 -13.50 70.89 -5.87
N LYS A 272 -13.94 70.84 -7.12
CA LYS A 272 -13.44 71.73 -8.18
C LYS A 272 -14.36 71.77 -9.37
#